data_AF-A0A6J7PDF6-F1
#
_entry.id   AF-A0A6J7PDF6-F1
#
_cell.length_a   1.000
_cell.length_b   1.000
_cell.length_c   1.000
_cell.angle_alpha   90.00
_cell.angle_beta   90.00
_cell.angle_gamma   90.00
#
_symmetry.space_group_name_H-M   'P 1'
#
loop_
_entity.id
_entity.type
_entity.pdbx_description
1 polymer ?
#
loop_
_entity_poly.entity_id
_entity_poly.type
_entity_poly.pdbx_seq_one_letter_code
_entity_poly.pdbx_strand_id
1 'polypeptide(L)'
;MFGGCFLAYEGAHKIIHALRHDNHDHDEPAVVSGPEAESSVVRGAVRTDFILSAEIMVIALKEVIEEPVISRGVILAIVGVVITVIVYGVVALIVKMDDVGLRLAERPSPSSQRVGRALVTGMPKLLTWLSVVGTAAMLWVGGHILLVGADELGWTGPYHLVHELEKLVHDVSGIGGVLSWLINTAASALVGLVVGSLIVGIVTILPIGKSKSQQSH
;
A
#
# COMPACT_ATOMS: atom_id res chain seq x y z
N MET A 1 11.02 10.01 2.49
CA MET A 1 12.06 9.01 2.15
C MET A 1 11.98 7.74 2.99
N PHE A 2 12.01 7.79 4.33
CA PHE A 2 11.93 6.57 5.16
C PHE A 2 10.62 5.79 4.98
N GLY A 3 9.47 6.47 4.87
CA GLY A 3 8.18 5.84 4.53
C GLY A 3 8.24 5.12 3.18
N GLY A 4 8.79 5.79 2.16
CA GLY A 4 9.09 5.17 0.86
C GLY A 4 9.97 3.92 0.92
N CYS A 5 11.04 3.91 1.75
CA CYS A 5 11.86 2.72 1.97
C CYS A 5 11.06 1.57 2.61
N PHE A 6 10.21 1.88 3.60
CA PHE A 6 9.39 0.89 4.28
C PHE A 6 8.34 0.28 3.34
N LEU A 7 7.66 1.12 2.53
CA LEU A 7 6.71 0.67 1.51
C LEU A 7 7.38 -0.20 0.43
N ALA A 8 8.56 0.21 -0.04
CA ALA A 8 9.37 -0.57 -0.97
C ALA A 8 9.75 -1.93 -0.37
N TYR A 9 10.22 -1.95 0.89
CA TYR A 9 10.54 -3.17 1.63
C TYR A 9 9.32 -4.10 1.75
N GLU A 10 8.19 -3.62 2.27
CA GLU A 10 6.97 -4.41 2.46
C GLU A 10 6.43 -4.97 1.14
N GLY A 11 6.41 -4.14 0.10
CA GLY A 11 5.99 -4.55 -1.24
C GLY A 11 6.88 -5.66 -1.82
N ALA A 12 8.20 -5.49 -1.72
CA ALA A 12 9.16 -6.49 -2.19
C ALA A 12 9.11 -7.77 -1.36
N HIS A 13 8.97 -7.64 -0.03
CA HIS A 13 8.86 -8.76 0.90
C HIS A 13 7.65 -9.63 0.56
N LYS A 14 6.47 -9.03 0.33
CA LYS A 14 5.25 -9.75 -0.06
C LYS A 14 5.40 -10.48 -1.39
N ILE A 15 6.07 -9.88 -2.38
CA ILE A 15 6.34 -10.55 -3.67
C ILE A 15 7.28 -11.74 -3.48
N ILE A 16 8.39 -11.55 -2.77
CA ILE A 16 9.38 -12.61 -2.53
C ILE A 16 8.74 -13.76 -1.76
N HIS A 17 7.93 -13.46 -0.74
CA HIS A 17 7.20 -14.47 0.03
C HIS A 17 6.19 -15.23 -0.82
N ALA A 18 5.39 -14.53 -1.63
CA ALA A 18 4.43 -15.15 -2.55
C ALA A 18 5.12 -16.07 -3.58
N LEU A 19 6.32 -15.70 -4.06
CA LEU A 19 7.09 -16.52 -4.99
C LEU A 19 7.71 -17.76 -4.32
N ARG A 20 8.10 -17.67 -3.05
CA ARG A 20 8.74 -18.76 -2.32
C ARG A 20 7.77 -19.88 -1.93
N HIS A 21 6.45 -19.67 -1.98
CA HIS A 21 5.45 -20.65 -1.51
C HIS A 21 5.79 -21.20 -0.12
N ASP A 22 6.44 -20.40 0.73
CA ASP A 22 6.75 -20.82 2.10
C ASP A 22 5.42 -20.85 2.88
N ASN A 23 4.83 -22.03 3.02
CA ASN A 23 3.65 -22.32 3.85
C ASN A 23 3.94 -22.21 5.37
N HIS A 24 5.02 -21.53 5.77
CA HIS A 24 5.51 -21.54 7.14
C HIS A 24 5.08 -20.36 8.01
N ASP A 25 4.50 -19.31 7.44
CA ASP A 25 3.77 -18.29 8.18
C ASP A 25 2.34 -18.20 7.63
N HIS A 26 1.51 -19.16 8.03
CA HIS A 26 0.12 -18.78 8.27
C HIS A 26 0.19 -17.74 9.38
N ASP A 27 0.00 -16.46 9.04
CA ASP A 27 -0.51 -15.45 9.97
C ASP A 27 -1.79 -16.05 10.58
N GLU A 28 -1.64 -16.86 11.63
CA GLU A 28 -2.77 -17.35 12.38
C GLU A 28 -3.52 -16.10 12.86
N PRO A 29 -4.84 -16.01 12.64
CA PRO A 29 -5.60 -14.85 13.06
C PRO A 29 -5.28 -14.59 14.54
N ALA A 30 -4.86 -13.37 14.90
CA ALA A 30 -4.50 -13.00 16.27
C ALA A 30 -5.61 -13.31 17.31
N VAL A 31 -6.82 -13.56 16.84
CA VAL A 31 -7.96 -14.13 17.58
C VAL A 31 -7.63 -15.46 18.27
N VAL A 32 -6.68 -16.23 17.74
CA VAL A 32 -6.25 -17.54 18.27
C VAL A 32 -5.20 -17.41 19.39
N SER A 33 -4.49 -16.27 19.47
CA SER A 33 -3.28 -16.09 20.30
C SER A 33 -3.50 -15.29 21.60
N GLY A 34 -4.74 -14.95 21.94
CA GLY A 34 -5.13 -14.29 23.20
C GLY A 34 -5.12 -12.75 23.20
N PRO A 35 -5.60 -12.10 24.28
CA PRO A 35 -5.83 -10.64 24.33
C PRO A 35 -4.57 -9.79 24.15
N GLU A 36 -3.41 -10.30 24.57
CA GLU A 36 -2.13 -9.62 24.43
C GLU A 36 -1.69 -9.53 22.96
N ALA A 37 -1.92 -10.60 22.18
CA ALA A 37 -1.67 -10.62 20.74
C ALA A 37 -2.57 -9.62 20.00
N GLU A 38 -3.87 -9.57 20.32
CA GLU A 38 -4.80 -8.59 19.75
C GLU A 38 -4.35 -7.14 20.01
N SER A 39 -3.99 -6.83 21.26
CA SER A 39 -3.51 -5.49 21.63
C SER A 39 -2.25 -5.08 20.87
N SER A 40 -1.35 -6.04 20.62
CA SER A 40 -0.11 -5.80 19.88
C SER A 40 -0.38 -5.49 18.40
N VAL A 41 -1.33 -6.22 17.78
CA VAL A 41 -1.75 -6.01 16.39
C VAL A 41 -2.45 -4.67 16.24
N VAL A 42 -3.39 -4.33 17.14
CA VAL A 42 -4.07 -3.03 17.14
C VAL A 42 -3.05 -1.89 17.27
N ARG A 43 -2.10 -2.00 18.20
CA ARG A 43 -1.07 -0.97 18.38
C ARG A 43 -0.13 -0.84 17.18
N GLY A 44 0.21 -1.95 16.54
CA GLY A 44 0.98 -1.98 15.30
C GLY A 44 0.24 -1.30 14.15
N ALA A 45 -1.04 -1.62 13.99
CA ALA A 45 -1.91 -1.03 12.97
C ALA A 45 -2.04 0.49 13.16
N VAL A 46 -2.31 0.97 14.39
CA VAL A 46 -2.43 2.41 14.69
C VAL A 46 -1.13 3.17 14.39
N ARG A 47 0.03 2.61 14.74
CA ARG A 47 1.33 3.25 14.45
C ARG A 47 1.58 3.35 12.95
N THR A 48 1.27 2.27 12.22
CA THR A 48 1.44 2.23 10.77
C THR A 48 0.51 3.25 10.12
N ASP A 49 -0.78 3.25 10.46
CA ASP A 49 -1.76 4.21 9.92
C ASP A 49 -1.38 5.67 10.23
N PHE A 50 -0.87 5.96 11.42
CA PHE A 50 -0.39 7.31 11.76
C PHE A 50 0.79 7.77 10.91
N ILE A 51 1.79 6.91 10.69
CA ILE A 51 2.96 7.24 9.86
C ILE A 51 2.53 7.46 8.41
N LEU A 52 1.67 6.56 7.90
CA LEU A 52 1.19 6.59 6.53
C LEU A 52 0.30 7.83 6.27
N SER A 53 -0.62 8.14 7.19
CA SER A 53 -1.46 9.33 7.10
C SER A 53 -0.66 10.64 7.22
N ALA A 54 0.38 10.68 8.08
CA ALA A 54 1.29 11.81 8.16
C ALA A 54 2.05 12.04 6.85
N GLU A 55 2.47 10.98 6.16
CA GLU A 55 3.16 11.07 4.87
C GLU A 55 2.24 11.64 3.77
N ILE A 56 1.00 11.15 3.67
CA ILE A 56 -0.01 11.70 2.76
C ILE A 56 -0.27 13.18 3.06
N MET A 57 -0.34 13.55 4.34
CA MET A 57 -0.52 14.95 4.75
C MET A 57 0.66 15.83 4.35
N VAL A 58 1.90 15.33 4.44
CA VAL A 58 3.11 16.05 4.00
C VAL A 58 3.11 16.22 2.48
N ILE A 59 2.67 15.22 1.72
CA ILE A 59 2.52 15.33 0.26
C ILE A 59 1.50 16.41 -0.08
N ALA A 60 0.30 16.36 0.53
CA ALA A 60 -0.72 17.39 0.34
C ALA A 60 -0.20 18.79 0.74
N LEU A 61 0.58 18.88 1.83
CA LEU A 61 1.19 20.13 2.28
C LEU A 61 2.17 20.71 1.25
N LYS A 62 2.92 19.86 0.54
CA LYS A 62 3.82 20.31 -0.54
C LYS A 62 3.05 20.92 -1.70
N GLU A 63 1.91 20.38 -2.07
CA GLU A 63 1.07 20.90 -3.17
C GLU A 63 0.52 22.30 -2.90
N VAL A 64 0.28 22.64 -1.62
CA VAL A 64 -0.25 23.95 -1.20
C VAL A 64 0.77 24.79 -0.43
N ILE A 65 2.06 24.55 -0.66
CA ILE A 65 3.14 25.21 0.09
C ILE A 65 3.30 26.70 -0.26
N GLU A 66 2.71 27.17 -1.35
CA GLU A 66 2.73 28.57 -1.76
C GLU A 66 1.51 29.36 -1.22
N GLU A 67 0.48 28.65 -0.74
CA GLU A 67 -0.75 29.26 -0.25
C GLU A 67 -0.57 29.94 1.12
N PRO A 68 -1.33 31.02 1.42
CA PRO A 68 -1.37 31.62 2.75
C PRO A 68 -1.72 30.60 3.84
N VAL A 69 -1.18 30.79 5.05
CA VAL A 69 -1.29 29.83 6.18
C VAL A 69 -2.75 29.41 6.45
N ILE A 70 -3.70 30.34 6.37
CA ILE A 70 -5.12 30.05 6.61
C ILE A 70 -5.70 29.20 5.48
N SER A 71 -5.50 29.58 4.21
CA SER A 71 -5.96 28.81 3.05
C SER A 71 -5.38 27.40 3.06
N ARG A 72 -4.07 27.28 3.30
CA ARG A 72 -3.37 26.01 3.44
C ARG A 72 -3.96 25.13 4.54
N GLY A 73 -4.19 25.70 5.73
CA GLY A 73 -4.78 24.97 6.85
C GLY A 73 -6.18 24.46 6.55
N VAL A 74 -7.01 25.26 5.87
CA VAL A 74 -8.35 24.85 5.44
C VAL A 74 -8.28 23.73 4.40
N ILE A 75 -7.41 23.84 3.40
CA ILE A 75 -7.25 22.81 2.37
C ILE A 75 -6.83 21.48 3.00
N LEU A 76 -5.80 21.49 3.87
CA LEU A 76 -5.33 20.27 4.55
C LEU A 76 -6.41 19.65 5.45
N ALA A 77 -7.21 20.46 6.15
CA ALA A 77 -8.32 19.96 6.95
C ALA A 77 -9.38 19.27 6.08
N ILE A 78 -9.75 19.87 4.95
CA ILE A 78 -10.71 19.28 4.00
C ILE A 78 -10.15 17.98 3.42
N VAL A 79 -8.91 17.99 2.93
CA VAL A 79 -8.24 16.80 2.37
C VAL A 79 -8.20 15.68 3.40
N GLY A 80 -7.80 15.97 4.64
CA GLY A 80 -7.76 14.97 5.71
C GLY A 80 -9.13 14.33 5.97
N VAL A 81 -10.19 15.13 6.07
CA VAL A 81 -11.56 14.62 6.26
C VAL A 81 -12.02 13.79 5.06
N VAL A 82 -11.82 14.30 3.84
CA VAL A 82 -12.26 13.65 2.60
C VAL A 82 -11.56 12.30 2.42
N ILE A 83 -10.23 12.25 2.58
CA ILE A 83 -9.48 11.00 2.46
C ILE A 83 -9.93 10.00 3.53
N THR A 84 -10.13 10.45 4.77
CA THR A 84 -10.64 9.59 5.86
C THR A 84 -11.99 8.98 5.49
N VAL A 85 -12.96 9.80 5.07
CA VAL A 85 -14.30 9.32 4.70
C VAL A 85 -14.24 8.36 3.52
N ILE A 86 -13.44 8.66 2.50
CA ILE A 86 -13.32 7.82 1.30
C ILE A 86 -12.69 6.47 1.64
N VAL A 87 -11.52 6.47 2.29
CA VAL A 87 -10.76 5.23 2.56
C VAL A 87 -11.55 4.33 3.51
N TYR A 88 -11.99 4.87 4.66
CA TYR A 88 -12.74 4.08 5.64
C TYR A 88 -14.14 3.72 5.13
N GLY A 89 -14.77 4.57 4.31
CA GLY A 89 -16.05 4.29 3.68
C GLY A 89 -15.97 3.13 2.68
N VAL A 90 -14.94 3.08 1.84
CA VAL A 90 -14.71 1.98 0.90
C VAL A 90 -14.42 0.68 1.65
N VAL A 91 -13.55 0.71 2.67
CA VAL A 91 -13.25 -0.48 3.48
C VAL A 91 -14.52 -0.98 4.19
N ALA A 92 -15.30 -0.08 4.81
CA ALA A 92 -16.56 -0.42 5.46
C ALA A 92 -17.56 -1.04 4.47
N LEU A 93 -17.65 -0.52 3.25
CA LEU A 93 -18.50 -1.08 2.20
C LEU A 93 -18.06 -2.50 1.82
N ILE A 94 -16.76 -2.72 1.62
CA ILE A 94 -16.20 -4.03 1.28
C ILE A 94 -16.52 -5.04 2.37
N VAL A 95 -16.27 -4.71 3.64
CA VAL A 95 -16.58 -5.60 4.77
C VAL A 95 -18.10 -5.83 4.86
N LYS A 96 -18.92 -4.81 4.61
CA LYS A 96 -20.38 -4.93 4.68
C LYS A 96 -20.96 -5.83 3.59
N MET A 97 -20.31 -5.91 2.43
CA MET A 97 -20.73 -6.82 1.36
C MET A 97 -20.71 -8.29 1.82
N ASP A 98 -19.83 -8.68 2.75
CA ASP A 98 -19.78 -10.04 3.29
C ASP A 98 -21.01 -10.35 4.17
N ASP A 99 -21.29 -9.48 5.15
CA ASP A 99 -22.50 -9.55 6.00
C ASP A 99 -23.78 -9.64 5.17
N VAL A 100 -23.89 -8.78 4.15
CA VAL A 100 -25.06 -8.72 3.27
C VAL A 100 -25.13 -9.98 2.41
N GLY A 101 -23.99 -10.49 1.93
CA GLY A 101 -23.90 -11.74 1.18
C GLY A 101 -24.45 -12.93 1.96
N LEU A 102 -24.03 -13.08 3.22
CA LEU A 102 -24.53 -14.14 4.12
C LEU A 102 -26.03 -14.02 4.36
N ARG A 103 -26.50 -12.82 4.72
CA ARG A 103 -27.94 -12.57 4.94
C ARG A 103 -28.78 -12.84 3.70
N LEU A 104 -28.24 -12.60 2.50
CA LEU A 104 -28.93 -12.82 1.23
C LEU A 104 -28.94 -14.32 0.85
N ALA A 105 -27.90 -15.06 1.26
CA ALA A 105 -27.75 -16.50 1.09
C ALA A 105 -28.72 -17.32 1.96
N GLU A 106 -29.15 -16.78 3.11
CA GLU A 106 -30.11 -17.42 4.03
C GLU A 106 -31.58 -17.17 3.66
N ARG A 107 -31.87 -16.27 2.71
CA ARG A 107 -33.25 -15.96 2.32
C ARG A 107 -33.91 -17.12 1.57
N PRO A 108 -35.25 -17.26 1.62
CA PRO A 108 -35.98 -18.32 0.93
C PRO A 108 -36.03 -18.18 -0.60
N SER A 109 -35.72 -16.99 -1.15
CA SER A 109 -35.76 -16.75 -2.59
C SER A 109 -34.55 -17.36 -3.31
N PRO A 110 -34.72 -18.23 -4.33
CA PRO A 110 -33.61 -18.87 -5.04
C PRO A 110 -32.64 -17.89 -5.72
N SER A 111 -33.15 -16.75 -6.22
CA SER A 111 -32.32 -15.71 -6.83
C SER A 111 -31.48 -14.98 -5.77
N SER A 112 -32.08 -14.68 -4.62
CA SER A 112 -31.39 -14.11 -3.45
C SER A 112 -30.26 -15.03 -2.96
N GLN A 113 -30.53 -16.33 -2.86
CA GLN A 113 -29.54 -17.31 -2.43
C GLN A 113 -28.34 -17.38 -3.37
N ARG A 114 -28.60 -17.36 -4.68
CA ARG A 114 -27.55 -17.39 -5.70
C ARG A 114 -26.66 -16.14 -5.63
N VAL A 115 -27.26 -14.96 -5.48
CA VAL A 115 -26.49 -13.71 -5.33
C VAL A 115 -25.71 -13.68 -4.03
N GLY A 116 -26.33 -14.08 -2.90
CA GLY A 116 -25.65 -14.15 -1.61
C GLY A 116 -24.43 -15.07 -1.61
N ARG A 117 -24.58 -16.29 -2.16
CA ARG A 117 -23.46 -17.23 -2.32
C ARG A 117 -22.37 -16.69 -3.24
N ALA A 118 -22.74 -16.01 -4.32
CA ALA A 118 -21.77 -15.38 -5.22
C ALA A 118 -20.96 -14.28 -4.52
N LEU A 119 -21.59 -13.46 -3.67
CA LEU A 119 -20.92 -12.43 -2.88
C LEU A 119 -19.91 -13.04 -1.89
N VAL A 120 -20.33 -14.02 -1.09
CA VAL A 120 -19.46 -14.68 -0.09
C VAL A 120 -18.31 -15.43 -0.75
N THR A 121 -18.58 -16.17 -1.83
CA THR A 121 -17.52 -16.90 -2.57
C THR A 121 -16.61 -15.95 -3.36
N GLY A 122 -17.10 -14.75 -3.68
CA GLY A 122 -16.34 -13.70 -4.35
C GLY A 122 -15.38 -12.96 -3.40
N MET A 123 -15.69 -12.90 -2.11
CA MET A 123 -14.92 -12.14 -1.12
C MET A 123 -13.43 -12.53 -1.05
N PRO A 124 -13.04 -13.83 -0.99
CA PRO A 124 -11.62 -14.20 -0.99
C PRO A 124 -10.88 -13.75 -2.24
N LYS A 125 -11.54 -13.80 -3.40
CA LYS A 125 -10.96 -13.33 -4.67
C LYS A 125 -10.77 -11.83 -4.66
N LEU A 126 -11.77 -11.08 -4.19
CA LEU A 126 -11.68 -9.62 -4.05
C LEU A 126 -10.51 -9.23 -3.14
N LEU A 127 -10.39 -9.85 -1.95
CA LEU A 127 -9.30 -9.59 -1.02
C LEU A 127 -7.93 -9.95 -1.61
N THR A 128 -7.84 -11.05 -2.37
CA THR A 128 -6.61 -11.42 -3.08
C THR A 128 -6.23 -10.36 -4.12
N TRP A 129 -7.19 -9.91 -4.93
CA TRP A 129 -6.95 -8.84 -5.91
C TRP A 129 -6.56 -7.53 -5.25
N LEU A 130 -7.23 -7.14 -4.16
CA LEU A 130 -6.87 -5.95 -3.38
C LEU A 130 -5.47 -6.07 -2.79
N SER A 131 -5.05 -7.25 -2.33
CA SER A 131 -3.68 -7.49 -1.85
C SER A 131 -2.65 -7.34 -2.97
N VAL A 132 -2.92 -7.86 -4.17
CA VAL A 132 -2.03 -7.70 -5.35
C VAL A 132 -1.94 -6.23 -5.77
N VAL A 133 -3.08 -5.55 -5.90
CA VAL A 133 -3.13 -4.12 -6.26
C VAL A 133 -2.45 -3.28 -5.17
N GLY A 134 -2.69 -3.57 -3.90
CA GLY A 134 -2.04 -2.92 -2.77
C GLY A 134 -0.53 -3.11 -2.80
N THR A 135 -0.04 -4.31 -3.13
CA THR A 135 1.40 -4.60 -3.26
C THR A 135 2.03 -3.83 -4.41
N ALA A 136 1.37 -3.78 -5.57
CA ALA A 136 1.81 -2.95 -6.69
C ALA A 136 1.84 -1.46 -6.32
N ALA A 137 0.81 -0.98 -5.61
CA ALA A 137 0.73 0.40 -5.13
C ALA A 137 1.84 0.73 -4.12
N MET A 138 2.14 -0.17 -3.17
CA MET A 138 3.23 0.03 -2.19
C MET A 138 4.58 0.18 -2.89
N LEU A 139 4.87 -0.63 -3.91
CA LEU A 139 6.09 -0.51 -4.71
C LEU A 139 6.13 0.79 -5.52
N TRP A 140 5.03 1.13 -6.18
CA TRP A 140 4.95 2.34 -6.98
C TRP A 140 5.12 3.60 -6.12
N VAL A 141 4.29 3.75 -5.08
CA VAL A 141 4.32 4.91 -4.19
C VAL A 141 5.67 4.98 -3.46
N GLY A 142 6.16 3.85 -2.95
CA GLY A 142 7.46 3.80 -2.28
C GLY A 142 8.60 4.23 -3.18
N GLY A 143 8.68 3.68 -4.39
CA GLY A 143 9.69 4.04 -5.36
C GLY A 143 9.56 5.48 -5.89
N HIS A 144 8.34 5.99 -6.06
CA HIS A 144 8.11 7.39 -6.45
C HIS A 144 8.60 8.37 -5.37
N ILE A 145 8.31 8.10 -4.09
CA ILE A 145 8.80 8.89 -2.95
C ILE A 145 10.34 8.86 -2.88
N LEU A 146 10.96 7.73 -3.21
CA LEU A 146 12.42 7.61 -3.27
C LEU A 146 13.01 8.38 -4.45
N LEU A 147 12.39 8.34 -5.63
CA LEU A 147 12.82 9.08 -6.81
C LEU A 147 12.75 10.59 -6.58
N VAL A 148 11.61 11.09 -6.13
CA VAL A 148 11.42 12.53 -5.84
C VAL A 148 12.34 12.95 -4.68
N GLY A 149 12.46 12.14 -3.63
CA GLY A 149 13.36 12.43 -2.53
C GLY A 149 14.83 12.45 -2.94
N ALA A 150 15.26 11.56 -3.84
CA ALA A 150 16.63 11.52 -4.36
C ALA A 150 16.96 12.75 -5.22
N ASP A 151 16.00 13.21 -6.03
CA ASP A 151 16.12 14.45 -6.81
C ASP A 151 16.22 15.68 -5.89
N GLU A 152 15.36 15.79 -4.88
CA GLU A 152 15.42 16.85 -3.85
C GLU A 152 16.75 16.88 -3.07
N LEU A 153 17.42 15.73 -2.92
CA LEU A 153 18.72 15.58 -2.24
C LEU A 153 19.93 15.79 -3.17
N GLY A 154 19.71 16.05 -4.46
CA GLY A 154 20.76 16.31 -5.44
C GLY A 154 21.38 15.07 -6.10
N TRP A 155 20.81 13.88 -5.90
CA TRP A 155 21.21 12.67 -6.62
C TRP A 155 20.35 12.52 -7.89
N THR A 156 20.70 13.28 -8.92
CA THR A 156 19.89 13.38 -10.16
C THR A 156 20.04 12.21 -11.14
N GLY A 157 21.02 11.32 -10.93
CA GLY A 157 21.35 10.23 -11.88
C GLY A 157 20.18 9.30 -12.27
N PRO A 158 19.43 8.71 -11.31
CA PRO A 158 18.26 7.89 -11.62
C PRO A 158 17.11 8.69 -12.25
N TYR A 159 16.93 9.93 -11.82
CA TYR A 159 15.86 10.82 -12.29
C TYR A 159 16.10 11.25 -13.75
N HIS A 160 17.35 11.50 -14.16
CA HIS A 160 17.70 11.82 -15.54
C HIS A 160 17.40 10.68 -16.52
N LEU A 161 17.62 9.41 -16.15
CA LEU A 161 17.26 8.26 -16.99
C LEU A 161 15.75 8.16 -17.21
N VAL A 162 14.95 8.44 -16.17
CA VAL A 162 13.48 8.47 -16.28
C VAL A 162 13.04 9.66 -17.12
N HIS A 163 13.62 10.85 -16.92
CA HIS A 163 13.30 12.05 -17.71
C HIS A 163 13.73 11.95 -19.18
N GLU A 164 14.80 11.23 -19.52
CA GLU A 164 15.17 10.97 -20.91
C GLU A 164 14.18 10.01 -21.59
N LEU A 165 13.70 8.98 -20.88
CA LEU A 165 12.66 8.09 -21.36
C LEU A 165 11.31 8.80 -21.52
N GLU A 166 10.96 9.73 -20.62
CA GLU A 166 9.75 10.56 -20.72
C GLU A 166 9.83 11.50 -21.94
N LYS A 167 10.97 12.16 -22.17
CA LYS A 167 11.17 13.07 -23.32
C LYS A 167 11.05 12.38 -24.68
N LEU A 168 11.47 11.11 -24.79
CA LEU A 168 11.35 10.33 -26.02
C LEU A 168 9.90 10.07 -26.43
N VAL A 169 8.97 10.21 -25.49
CA VAL A 169 7.59 9.76 -25.63
C VAL A 169 6.57 10.89 -25.47
N HIS A 170 7.00 12.01 -24.88
CA HIS A 170 6.20 13.21 -24.68
C HIS A 170 5.73 13.87 -26.00
N ASP A 171 6.49 13.73 -27.09
CA ASP A 171 6.16 14.32 -28.39
C ASP A 171 5.16 13.49 -29.22
N VAL A 172 4.63 12.39 -28.67
CA VAL A 172 3.60 11.59 -29.35
C VAL A 172 2.24 12.28 -29.21
N SER A 173 1.80 12.92 -30.30
CA SER A 173 0.51 13.61 -30.45
C SER A 173 -0.66 12.76 -29.91
N GLY A 174 -1.36 13.30 -28.89
CA GLY A 174 -2.61 12.77 -28.34
C GLY A 174 -2.50 11.74 -27.21
N ILE A 175 -1.35 11.06 -27.04
CA ILE A 175 -1.17 9.99 -26.02
C ILE A 175 0.06 10.25 -25.12
N GLY A 176 0.93 11.21 -25.47
CA GLY A 176 2.19 11.49 -24.75
C GLY A 176 2.05 11.66 -23.24
N GLY A 177 1.01 12.34 -22.74
CA GLY A 177 0.78 12.51 -21.30
C GLY A 177 0.47 11.21 -20.56
N VAL A 178 -0.39 10.35 -21.13
CA VAL A 178 -0.74 9.04 -20.55
C VAL A 178 0.47 8.11 -20.57
N LEU A 179 1.23 8.15 -21.65
CA LEU A 179 2.38 7.28 -21.81
C LEU A 179 3.56 7.73 -20.92
N SER A 180 3.75 9.04 -20.76
CA SER A 180 4.69 9.60 -19.76
C SER A 180 4.31 9.17 -18.35
N TRP A 181 3.02 9.24 -17.99
CA TRP A 181 2.54 8.77 -16.69
C TRP A 181 2.80 7.27 -16.49
N LEU A 182 2.50 6.43 -17.49
CA LEU A 182 2.78 4.99 -17.42
C LEU A 182 4.28 4.68 -17.26
N ILE A 183 5.14 5.39 -17.98
CA ILE A 183 6.60 5.23 -17.88
C ILE A 183 7.06 5.63 -16.47
N ASN A 184 6.60 6.78 -15.97
CA ASN A 184 6.93 7.24 -14.62
C ASN A 184 6.49 6.22 -13.56
N THR A 185 5.26 5.73 -13.68
CA THR A 185 4.70 4.72 -12.77
C THR A 185 5.49 3.42 -12.81
N ALA A 186 5.82 2.91 -14.00
CA ALA A 186 6.58 1.68 -14.17
C ALA A 186 8.02 1.83 -13.64
N ALA A 187 8.69 2.94 -13.94
CA ALA A 187 10.03 3.23 -13.45
C ALA A 187 10.04 3.36 -11.92
N SER A 188 9.07 4.08 -11.35
CA SER A 188 8.90 4.21 -9.91
C SER A 188 8.68 2.85 -9.25
N ALA A 189 7.77 2.02 -9.77
CA ALA A 189 7.54 0.67 -9.24
C ALA A 189 8.78 -0.21 -9.33
N LEU A 190 9.57 -0.11 -10.40
CA LEU A 190 10.81 -0.86 -10.57
C LEU A 190 11.88 -0.41 -9.56
N VAL A 191 12.05 0.90 -9.36
CA VAL A 191 12.96 1.45 -8.34
C VAL A 191 12.54 0.98 -6.95
N GLY A 192 11.24 1.06 -6.64
CA GLY A 192 10.67 0.54 -5.40
C GLY A 192 10.98 -0.94 -5.22
N LEU A 193 10.84 -1.76 -6.27
CA LEU A 193 11.14 -3.19 -6.21
C LEU A 193 12.63 -3.46 -5.99
N VAL A 194 13.52 -2.75 -6.68
CA VAL A 194 14.97 -2.91 -6.54
C VAL A 194 15.43 -2.51 -5.14
N VAL A 195 15.07 -1.30 -4.69
CA VAL A 195 15.44 -0.82 -3.36
C VAL A 195 14.81 -1.69 -2.27
N GLY A 196 13.54 -2.04 -2.41
CA GLY A 196 12.84 -2.95 -1.50
C GLY A 196 13.53 -4.31 -1.39
N SER A 197 13.89 -4.92 -2.51
CA SER A 197 14.58 -6.21 -2.54
C SER A 197 15.98 -6.15 -1.91
N LEU A 198 16.70 -5.03 -2.10
CA LEU A 198 17.98 -4.80 -1.42
C LEU A 198 17.79 -4.71 0.10
N ILE A 199 16.79 -3.97 0.58
CA ILE A 199 16.50 -3.86 2.01
C ILE A 199 16.10 -5.23 2.57
N VAL A 200 15.24 -5.98 1.88
CA VAL A 200 14.88 -7.36 2.29
C VAL A 200 16.13 -8.23 2.40
N GLY A 201 17.02 -8.20 1.41
CA GLY A 201 18.29 -8.92 1.45
C GLY A 201 19.16 -8.55 2.64
N ILE A 202 19.31 -7.25 2.92
CA ILE A 202 20.08 -6.74 4.07
C ILE A 202 19.47 -7.22 5.39
N VAL A 203 18.15 -7.06 5.58
CA VAL A 203 17.45 -7.48 6.81
C VAL A 203 17.50 -8.99 7.00
N THR A 204 17.43 -9.78 5.93
CA THR A 204 17.50 -11.25 6.02
C THR A 204 18.91 -11.73 6.38
N ILE A 205 19.95 -11.02 5.91
CA ILE A 205 21.36 -11.35 6.17
C ILE A 205 21.82 -10.85 7.54
N LEU A 206 21.35 -9.68 7.97
CA LEU A 206 21.71 -9.09 9.27
C LEU A 206 20.88 -9.75 10.39
N PRO A 207 21.50 -10.24 11.47
CA PRO A 207 20.79 -10.82 12.61
C PRO A 207 20.17 -9.72 13.51
N ILE A 208 19.42 -8.79 12.93
CA ILE A 208 18.70 -7.77 13.71
C ILE A 208 17.41 -8.43 14.22
N GLY A 209 17.42 -8.80 15.50
CA GLY A 209 16.19 -9.19 16.19
C GLY A 209 15.83 -10.68 16.15
N LYS A 210 16.79 -11.61 16.11
CA LYS A 210 16.56 -12.95 16.69
C LYS A 210 16.43 -12.83 18.22
N SER A 211 15.36 -12.17 18.67
CA SER A 211 14.95 -12.20 20.06
C SER A 211 14.42 -13.60 20.34
N LYS A 212 15.17 -14.32 21.16
CA LYS A 212 14.83 -15.59 21.78
C LYS A 212 13.38 -15.62 22.26
N SER A 213 12.47 -16.29 21.54
CA SER A 213 11.22 -16.80 22.13
C SER A 213 10.78 -18.16 21.58
N GLN A 214 11.53 -18.77 20.66
CA GLN A 214 11.29 -20.14 20.19
C GLN A 214 12.24 -21.14 20.85
N GLN A 215 12.26 -21.19 22.18
CA GLN A 215 12.77 -22.35 22.94
C GLN A 215 12.05 -22.44 24.28
N SER A 216 10.89 -23.08 24.31
CA SER A 216 10.62 -24.17 25.25
C SER A 216 9.33 -24.90 24.86
N HIS A 217 9.53 -26.17 24.45
CA HIS A 217 8.66 -27.34 24.61
C HIS A 217 7.15 -27.21 24.53
#